data_AF-A0A9P1MUY0-F1
#
_entry.id   AF-A0A9P1MUY0-F1
#
_cell.length_a   1.000
_cell.length_b   1.000
_cell.length_c   1.000
_cell.angle_alpha   90.00
_cell.angle_beta   90.00
_cell.angle_gamma   90.00
#
_symmetry.space_group_name_H-M   'P 1'
#
loop_
_entity.id
_entity.type
_entity.pdbx_description
1 polymer ?
#
loop_
_entity_poly.entity_id
_entity_poly.type
_entity_poly.pdbx_seq_one_letter_code
_entity_poly.pdbx_strand_id
1 'polypeptide(L)'
;MRSYRGKLVYRPYKKYDFEMDEKKYDVYGNTTEERIAKLDPKPTDWVIHENEDSENKEDLVTIEDDFINIYAVTISHIACDGPFSPTAKLEDNRIFLSYILKRDVTTRVDIAKYLLAIEHQAHLDLPFVKVVEVSSLSLDVIDEGSYVVVDGEVVETKTLKVTTTRNNMAVFSPSSD
;
A
#
# COMPACT_ATOMS: atom_id res chain seq x y z
N MET A 1 2.90 -20.74 -18.02
CA MET A 1 3.01 -19.75 -16.92
C MET A 1 1.82 -18.85 -17.08
N ARG A 2 0.92 -18.87 -16.10
CA ARG A 2 -0.34 -18.14 -16.16
C ARG A 2 -0.03 -16.65 -16.03
N SER A 3 -0.74 -15.85 -16.81
CA SER A 3 -0.71 -14.39 -16.76
C SER A 3 -2.14 -13.91 -16.94
N TYR A 4 -2.41 -12.74 -16.41
CA TYR A 4 -3.75 -12.16 -16.35
C TYR A 4 -3.70 -10.78 -16.96
N ARG A 5 -4.57 -10.54 -17.93
CA ARG A 5 -4.67 -9.22 -18.53
C ARG A 5 -5.39 -8.29 -17.59
N GLY A 6 -4.78 -7.14 -17.34
CA GLY A 6 -5.35 -6.12 -16.47
C GLY A 6 -4.94 -4.72 -16.88
N LYS A 7 -5.60 -3.74 -16.29
CA LYS A 7 -5.24 -2.34 -16.39
C LYS A 7 -4.97 -1.81 -14.99
N LEU A 8 -3.71 -1.50 -14.74
CA LEU A 8 -3.22 -0.90 -13.51
C LEU A 8 -3.01 0.59 -13.75
N VAL A 9 -3.65 1.41 -12.93
CA VAL A 9 -3.45 2.86 -12.90
C VAL A 9 -2.96 3.21 -11.51
N TYR A 10 -1.88 3.98 -11.38
CA TYR A 10 -1.43 4.43 -10.07
C TYR A 10 -0.90 5.86 -10.11
N ARG A 11 -0.91 6.50 -8.95
CA ARG A 11 -0.28 7.79 -8.71
C ARG A 11 1.00 7.57 -7.91
N PRO A 12 2.19 7.89 -8.47
CA PRO A 12 3.45 7.82 -7.73
C PRO A 12 3.36 8.67 -6.47
N TYR A 13 3.87 8.15 -5.36
CA TYR A 13 3.95 8.89 -4.13
C TYR A 13 4.95 10.05 -4.29
N LYS A 14 4.50 11.26 -3.99
CA LYS A 14 5.37 12.43 -3.84
C LYS A 14 5.45 12.74 -2.36
N LYS A 15 6.67 12.84 -1.83
CA LYS A 15 6.89 13.27 -0.45
C LYS A 15 6.45 14.73 -0.35
N TYR A 16 5.27 14.94 0.21
CA TYR A 16 4.87 16.26 0.67
C TYR A 16 5.67 16.58 1.93
N ASP A 17 6.08 17.84 2.12
CA ASP A 17 6.79 18.35 3.31
C ASP A 17 5.88 18.37 4.57
N PHE A 18 5.19 17.27 4.82
CA PHE A 18 4.37 17.07 6.00
C PHE A 18 5.19 16.28 7.01
N GLU A 19 5.74 16.99 7.99
CA GLU A 19 6.23 16.38 9.23
C GLU A 19 5.00 16.02 10.07
N MET A 20 4.76 14.72 10.26
CA MET A 20 3.81 14.29 11.28
C MET A 20 4.42 14.64 12.64
N ASP A 21 3.70 15.45 13.41
CA ASP A 21 4.00 15.69 14.80
C ASP A 21 3.85 14.34 15.54
N GLU A 22 4.96 13.72 15.96
CA GLU A 22 5.01 12.53 16.82
C GLU A 22 4.42 12.89 18.19
N LYS A 23 3.13 13.22 18.23
CA LYS A 23 2.43 13.48 19.47
C LYS A 23 2.32 12.16 20.20
N LYS A 24 3.25 11.93 21.13
CA LYS A 24 3.17 10.86 22.11
C LYS A 24 1.92 11.09 22.94
N TYR A 25 0.84 10.41 22.59
CA TYR A 25 -0.39 10.45 23.36
C TYR A 25 -0.18 9.60 24.62
N ASP A 26 0.02 10.25 25.76
CA ASP A 26 -0.03 9.55 27.05
C ASP A 26 -1.47 9.12 27.31
N VAL A 27 -1.79 7.88 26.90
CA VAL A 27 -3.13 7.27 27.01
C VAL A 27 -3.63 7.29 28.46
N TYR A 28 -2.73 7.23 29.44
CA TYR A 28 -3.04 7.15 30.86
C TYR A 28 -2.96 8.51 31.58
N GLY A 29 -2.29 9.50 31.01
CA GLY A 29 -2.07 10.81 31.65
C GLY A 29 -3.23 11.79 31.54
N ASN A 30 -4.11 11.64 30.54
CA ASN A 30 -5.33 12.45 30.42
C ASN A 30 -6.46 11.59 29.84
N THR A 31 -7.69 11.78 30.32
CA THR A 31 -8.87 11.17 29.71
C THR A 31 -9.15 11.79 28.33
N THR A 32 -9.91 11.08 27.49
CA THR A 32 -10.35 11.60 26.18
C THR A 32 -11.05 12.96 26.31
N GLU A 33 -11.84 13.17 27.37
CA GLU A 33 -12.54 14.43 27.66
C GLU A 33 -11.58 15.59 27.95
N GLU A 34 -10.55 15.35 28.76
CA GLU A 34 -9.54 16.36 29.10
C GLU A 34 -8.71 16.77 27.87
N ARG A 35 -8.52 15.86 26.92
CA ARG A 35 -7.84 16.17 25.65
C ARG A 35 -8.73 17.02 24.74
N ILE A 36 -10.00 16.66 24.59
CA ILE A 36 -10.97 17.44 23.80
C ILE A 36 -11.12 18.86 24.37
N ALA A 37 -11.08 19.01 25.69
CA ALA A 37 -11.14 20.31 26.35
C ALA A 37 -9.91 21.20 26.06
N LYS A 38 -8.75 20.59 25.82
CA LYS A 38 -7.47 21.27 25.51
C LYS A 38 -7.27 21.58 24.02
N LEU A 39 -8.10 21.02 23.13
CA LEU A 39 -8.05 21.33 21.70
C LEU A 39 -8.63 22.73 21.46
N ASP A 40 -7.86 23.57 20.76
CA ASP A 40 -8.30 24.89 20.30
C ASP A 40 -7.93 25.04 18.81
N PRO A 41 -8.89 25.15 17.88
CA PRO A 41 -10.33 25.18 18.13
C PRO A 41 -10.87 23.82 18.58
N LYS A 42 -11.91 23.84 19.42
CA LYS A 42 -12.66 22.62 19.75
C LYS A 42 -13.28 22.06 18.47
N PRO A 43 -13.04 20.79 18.13
CA PRO A 43 -13.64 20.20 16.93
C PRO A 43 -15.15 20.12 17.11
N THR A 44 -15.89 20.97 16.39
CA THR A 44 -17.36 21.01 16.42
C THR A 44 -17.99 20.06 15.41
N ASP A 45 -17.23 19.60 14.42
CA ASP A 45 -17.66 18.64 13.40
C ASP A 45 -16.53 17.64 13.07
N TRP A 46 -16.92 16.43 12.68
CA TRP A 46 -16.02 15.47 12.04
C TRP A 46 -15.69 15.98 10.64
N VAL A 47 -14.73 16.89 10.54
CA VAL A 47 -14.20 17.32 9.25
C VAL A 47 -13.33 16.19 8.73
N ILE A 48 -13.88 15.40 7.81
CA ILE A 48 -13.05 14.57 6.94
C ILE A 48 -12.17 15.57 6.19
N HIS A 49 -10.87 15.57 6.50
CA HIS A 49 -9.92 16.24 5.64
C HIS A 49 -9.98 15.50 4.30
N GLU A 50 -10.74 16.05 3.37
CA GLU A 50 -10.53 15.75 1.96
C GLU A 50 -9.05 16.00 1.75
N ASN A 51 -8.30 14.94 1.41
CA ASN A 51 -7.03 15.17 0.76
C ASN A 51 -7.35 16.15 -0.36
N GLU A 52 -6.67 17.29 -0.41
CA GLU A 52 -6.69 18.15 -1.59
C GLU A 52 -6.08 17.34 -2.75
N ASP A 53 -6.86 16.39 -3.27
CA ASP A 53 -6.69 15.72 -4.53
C ASP A 53 -6.99 16.79 -5.58
N SER A 54 -6.10 17.78 -5.64
CA SER A 54 -5.98 18.66 -6.80
C SER A 54 -5.90 17.73 -7.99
N GLU A 55 -6.90 17.84 -8.86
CA GLU A 55 -7.28 16.95 -9.94
C GLU A 55 -6.25 16.94 -11.10
N ASN A 56 -4.96 16.98 -10.79
CA ASN A 56 -3.87 16.87 -11.74
C ASN A 56 -3.77 15.41 -12.20
N LYS A 57 -4.46 15.09 -13.29
CA LYS A 57 -4.31 13.84 -14.05
C LYS A 57 -2.90 13.66 -14.64
N GLU A 58 -2.06 14.69 -14.59
CA GLU A 58 -0.74 14.74 -15.23
C GLU A 58 0.29 13.76 -14.64
N ASP A 59 0.09 13.27 -13.41
CA ASP A 59 1.01 12.33 -12.75
C ASP A 59 0.54 10.86 -12.74
N LEU A 60 -0.58 10.53 -13.39
CA LEU A 60 -1.10 9.16 -13.39
C LEU A 60 -0.33 8.27 -14.36
N VAL A 61 0.22 7.17 -13.85
CA VAL A 61 0.83 6.13 -14.68
C VAL A 61 -0.22 5.06 -14.97
N THR A 62 -0.42 4.75 -16.25
CA THR A 62 -1.33 3.69 -16.70
C THR A 62 -0.57 2.58 -17.41
N ILE A 63 -0.82 1.35 -17.00
CA ILE A 63 -0.21 0.14 -17.55
C ILE A 63 -1.34 -0.84 -17.87
N GLU A 64 -1.54 -1.12 -19.15
CA GLU A 64 -2.41 -2.22 -19.60
C GLU A 64 -1.52 -3.30 -20.23
N ASP A 65 -1.43 -4.46 -19.58
CA ASP A 65 -0.55 -5.55 -20.01
C ASP A 65 -0.99 -6.88 -19.38
N ASP A 66 -0.26 -7.94 -19.70
CA ASP A 66 -0.35 -9.25 -19.06
C ASP A 66 0.53 -9.28 -17.80
N PHE A 67 -0.11 -9.36 -16.64
CA PHE A 67 0.57 -9.42 -15.35
C PHE A 67 0.71 -10.87 -14.90
N ILE A 68 1.86 -11.22 -14.33
CA ILE A 68 2.06 -12.48 -13.62
C ILE A 68 1.63 -12.32 -12.16
N ASN A 69 1.97 -11.17 -11.57
CA ASN A 69 1.66 -10.84 -10.19
C ASN A 69 1.54 -9.32 -10.04
N ILE A 70 0.59 -8.88 -9.22
CA ILE A 70 0.47 -7.52 -8.72
C ILE A 70 0.24 -7.67 -7.22
N TYR A 71 0.99 -6.94 -6.42
CA TYR A 71 0.89 -7.01 -4.97
C TYR A 71 1.17 -5.65 -4.35
N ALA A 72 0.24 -5.18 -3.52
CA ALA A 72 0.29 -3.88 -2.87
C ALA A 72 0.25 -4.09 -1.36
N VAL A 73 1.18 -3.48 -0.63
CA VAL A 73 1.25 -3.56 0.83
C VAL A 73 1.42 -2.18 1.45
N THR A 74 0.84 -2.00 2.64
CA THR A 74 1.03 -0.82 3.49
C THR A 74 1.91 -1.13 4.71
N ILE A 75 2.16 -2.40 4.99
CA ILE A 75 2.99 -2.88 6.10
C ILE A 75 4.14 -3.74 5.58
N SER A 76 5.18 -3.88 6.39
CA SER A 76 6.40 -4.61 5.99
C SER A 76 6.23 -6.12 5.83
N HIS A 77 5.26 -6.71 6.53
CA HIS A 77 5.09 -8.16 6.61
C HIS A 77 3.74 -8.60 6.05
N ILE A 78 3.75 -9.67 5.25
CA ILE A 78 2.57 -10.33 4.66
C ILE A 78 2.13 -11.56 5.45
N ALA A 79 2.98 -12.02 6.36
CA ALA A 79 2.74 -13.08 7.33
C ALA A 79 3.63 -12.86 8.56
N CYS A 80 3.39 -13.60 9.64
CA CYS A 80 4.14 -13.50 10.90
C CYS A 80 5.68 -13.56 10.70
N ASP A 81 6.12 -14.37 9.75
CA ASP A 81 7.50 -14.62 9.34
C ASP A 81 7.74 -14.29 7.85
N GLY A 82 6.81 -13.57 7.22
CA GLY A 82 6.85 -13.24 5.80
C GLY A 82 7.11 -11.76 5.56
N PRO A 83 8.34 -11.26 5.73
CA PRO A 83 8.70 -9.91 5.33
C PRO A 83 8.64 -9.76 3.81
N PHE A 84 7.89 -8.76 3.32
CA PHE A 84 7.68 -8.52 1.90
C PHE A 84 8.24 -7.18 1.44
N SER A 85 7.97 -6.12 2.19
CA SER A 85 8.54 -4.79 1.93
C SER A 85 9.29 -4.31 3.17
N PRO A 86 10.61 -4.56 3.27
CA PRO A 86 11.39 -4.24 4.47
C PRO A 86 11.41 -2.75 4.81
N THR A 87 11.21 -1.90 3.80
CA THR A 87 11.18 -0.44 3.94
C THR A 87 9.86 0.11 4.44
N ALA A 88 8.77 -0.68 4.39
CA ALA A 88 7.44 -0.20 4.72
C ALA A 88 7.26 -0.03 6.23
N LYS A 89 6.97 1.18 6.66
CA LYS A 89 6.55 1.49 8.04
C LYS A 89 5.05 1.72 8.09
N LEU A 90 4.44 1.37 9.22
CA LEU A 90 3.00 1.52 9.45
C LEU A 90 2.51 2.98 9.28
N GLU A 91 3.41 3.94 9.50
CA GLU A 91 3.11 5.39 9.43
C GLU A 91 3.48 6.01 8.07
N ASP A 92 4.02 5.21 7.15
CA ASP A 92 4.23 5.67 5.79
C ASP A 92 2.85 5.79 5.14
N ASN A 93 2.38 7.02 4.92
CA ASN A 93 1.15 7.32 4.15
C ASN A 93 1.31 6.96 2.66
N ARG A 94 1.79 5.74 2.37
CA ARG A 94 2.24 5.23 1.09
C ARG A 94 1.85 3.76 0.96
N ILE A 95 1.62 3.33 -0.27
CA ILE A 95 1.44 1.93 -0.63
C ILE A 95 2.67 1.50 -1.40
N PHE A 96 3.28 0.39 -1.00
CA PHE A 96 4.36 -0.25 -1.73
C PHE A 96 3.75 -1.20 -2.75
N LEU A 97 3.74 -0.75 -4.00
CA LEU A 97 3.19 -1.51 -5.13
C LEU A 97 4.33 -2.24 -5.84
N SER A 98 4.20 -3.56 -5.93
CA SER A 98 5.06 -4.43 -6.73
C SER A 98 4.26 -5.10 -7.83
N TYR A 99 4.85 -5.24 -9.01
CA TYR A 99 4.23 -5.99 -10.10
C TYR A 99 5.26 -6.62 -11.03
N ILE A 100 4.84 -7.70 -11.69
CA ILE A 100 5.66 -8.46 -12.64
C ILE A 100 4.90 -8.56 -13.95
N LEU A 101 5.49 -8.03 -15.03
CA LEU A 101 4.94 -8.13 -16.37
C LEU A 101 5.38 -9.43 -17.03
N LYS A 102 4.47 -10.05 -17.79
CA LYS A 102 4.73 -11.30 -18.51
C LYS A 102 5.90 -11.17 -19.49
N ARG A 103 6.04 -10.01 -20.13
CA ARG A 103 7.10 -9.71 -21.10
C ARG A 103 8.50 -9.59 -20.49
N ASP A 104 8.60 -9.27 -19.20
CA ASP A 104 9.87 -9.10 -18.49
C ASP A 104 10.43 -10.45 -17.97
N VAL A 105 9.62 -11.51 -18.04
CA VAL A 105 9.98 -12.85 -17.55
C VAL A 105 10.27 -13.79 -18.72
N THR A 106 11.51 -14.26 -18.80
CA THR A 106 11.98 -15.09 -19.92
C THR A 106 11.60 -16.57 -19.71
N THR A 107 11.76 -17.08 -18.49
CA THR A 107 11.58 -18.51 -18.19
C THR A 107 10.77 -18.77 -16.92
N ARG A 108 10.24 -19.98 -16.77
CA ARG A 108 9.59 -20.40 -15.51
C ARG A 108 10.56 -20.45 -14.32
N VAL A 109 11.86 -20.59 -14.60
CA VAL A 109 12.92 -20.60 -13.59
C VAL A 109 13.03 -19.23 -12.93
N ASP A 110 12.75 -18.15 -13.64
CA ASP A 110 12.77 -16.79 -13.09
C ASP A 110 11.69 -16.61 -12.02
N ILE A 111 10.50 -17.19 -12.21
CA ILE A 111 9.46 -17.20 -11.17
C ILE A 111 9.85 -18.08 -9.99
N ALA A 112 10.51 -19.22 -10.21
CA ALA A 112 11.02 -20.02 -9.12
C ALA A 112 12.07 -19.26 -8.30
N LYS A 113 12.97 -18.52 -8.96
CA LYS A 113 13.95 -17.63 -8.31
C LYS A 113 13.26 -16.52 -7.52
N TYR A 114 12.18 -15.93 -8.06
CA TYR A 114 11.37 -14.97 -7.35
C TYR A 114 10.81 -15.54 -6.05
N LEU A 115 10.19 -16.72 -6.10
CA LEU A 115 9.62 -17.37 -4.91
C LEU A 115 10.68 -17.73 -3.87
N LEU A 116 11.86 -18.23 -4.30
CA LEU A 116 12.98 -18.49 -3.39
C LEU A 116 13.53 -17.21 -2.76
N ALA A 117 13.57 -16.11 -3.51
CA ALA A 117 14.10 -14.83 -3.03
C ALA A 117 13.20 -14.15 -1.99
N ILE A 118 11.94 -14.58 -1.84
CA ILE A 118 11.03 -14.06 -0.80
C ILE A 118 11.56 -14.41 0.60
N GLU A 119 12.05 -15.63 0.81
CA GLU A 119 12.59 -16.09 2.11
C GLU A 119 13.72 -15.19 2.63
N HIS A 120 14.51 -14.63 1.72
CA HIS A 120 15.63 -13.74 2.04
C HIS A 120 15.33 -12.26 1.75
N GLN A 121 14.07 -11.90 1.48
CA GLN A 121 13.64 -10.52 1.21
C GLN A 121 14.31 -9.87 -0.02
N ALA A 122 14.93 -10.64 -0.91
CA ALA A 122 15.66 -10.15 -2.09
C ALA A 122 14.81 -10.18 -3.38
N HIS A 123 13.54 -10.59 -3.28
CA HIS A 123 12.64 -10.74 -4.42
C HIS A 123 12.33 -9.40 -5.12
N LEU A 124 12.36 -8.29 -4.37
CA LEU A 124 12.15 -6.94 -4.90
C LEU A 124 13.33 -6.42 -5.74
N ASP A 125 14.54 -6.97 -5.56
CA ASP A 125 15.75 -6.56 -6.28
C ASP A 125 15.90 -7.24 -7.65
N LEU A 126 15.01 -8.18 -7.98
CA LEU A 126 15.05 -8.92 -9.23
C LEU A 126 14.68 -8.01 -10.41
N PRO A 127 15.38 -8.09 -11.56
CA PRO A 127 15.27 -7.11 -12.65
C PRO A 127 13.89 -7.07 -13.33
N PHE A 128 13.13 -8.17 -13.23
CA PHE A 128 11.78 -8.32 -13.78
C PHE A 128 10.67 -7.93 -12.79
N VAL A 129 11.02 -7.60 -11.55
CA VAL A 129 10.10 -7.09 -10.54
C VAL A 129 10.15 -5.57 -10.57
N LYS A 130 8.99 -4.93 -10.71
CA LYS A 130 8.86 -3.47 -10.63
C LYS A 130 8.33 -3.12 -9.26
N VAL A 131 8.96 -2.17 -8.59
CA VAL A 131 8.58 -1.68 -7.27
C VAL A 131 8.41 -0.18 -7.34
N VAL A 132 7.26 0.31 -6.89
CA VAL A 132 6.90 1.72 -6.93
C VAL A 132 6.15 2.08 -5.65
N GLU A 133 6.51 3.20 -5.04
CA GLU A 133 5.72 3.80 -3.95
C GLU A 133 4.58 4.62 -4.56
N VAL A 134 3.35 4.39 -4.12
CA VAL A 134 2.16 5.02 -4.67
C VAL A 134 1.27 5.58 -3.56
N SER A 135 0.56 6.67 -3.85
CA SER A 135 -0.47 7.23 -2.94
C SER A 135 -1.85 6.63 -3.19
N SER A 136 -2.10 6.22 -4.44
CA SER A 136 -3.35 5.59 -4.86
C SER A 136 -3.12 4.70 -6.06
N LEU A 137 -3.95 3.65 -6.18
CA LEU A 137 -3.96 2.74 -7.31
C LEU A 137 -5.39 2.28 -7.65
N SER A 138 -5.60 1.96 -8.91
CA SER A 138 -6.81 1.36 -9.45
C SER A 138 -6.40 0.15 -10.29
N LEU A 139 -7.04 -0.99 -10.06
CA LEU A 139 -6.82 -2.21 -10.80
C LEU A 139 -8.14 -2.65 -11.44
N ASP A 140 -8.16 -2.71 -12.77
CA ASP A 140 -9.24 -3.34 -13.55
C ASP A 140 -8.76 -4.69 -14.07
N VAL A 141 -9.43 -5.74 -13.63
CA VAL A 141 -9.21 -7.11 -14.03
C VAL A 141 -10.05 -7.40 -15.27
N ILE A 142 -9.37 -7.61 -16.41
CA ILE A 142 -10.02 -7.82 -17.71
C ILE A 142 -10.28 -9.31 -17.93
N ASP A 143 -9.40 -10.18 -17.42
CA ASP A 143 -9.50 -11.63 -17.56
C ASP A 143 -10.49 -12.26 -16.55
N GLU A 144 -11.24 -13.27 -16.98
CA GLU A 144 -12.31 -13.91 -16.16
C GLU A 144 -11.77 -14.93 -15.14
N GLY A 145 -10.49 -15.29 -15.22
CA GLY A 145 -9.87 -16.32 -14.38
C GLY A 145 -9.01 -15.81 -13.22
N SER A 146 -8.99 -14.51 -12.97
CA SER A 146 -8.18 -13.86 -11.93
C SER A 146 -8.98 -13.65 -10.66
N TYR A 147 -8.34 -13.91 -9.52
CA TYR A 147 -8.90 -13.61 -8.20
C TYR A 147 -8.19 -12.38 -7.63
N VAL A 148 -8.98 -11.48 -7.04
CA VAL A 148 -8.46 -10.38 -6.24
C VAL A 148 -8.55 -10.80 -4.78
N VAL A 149 -7.46 -10.60 -4.04
CA VAL A 149 -7.37 -10.92 -2.62
C VAL A 149 -7.01 -9.65 -1.87
N VAL A 150 -7.76 -9.35 -0.82
CA VAL A 150 -7.53 -8.22 0.09
C VAL A 150 -7.36 -8.81 1.50
N ASP A 151 -6.25 -8.52 2.16
CA ASP A 151 -5.91 -9.04 3.50
C ASP A 151 -6.02 -10.58 3.64
N GLY A 152 -5.81 -11.31 2.55
CA GLY A 152 -5.90 -12.77 2.50
C GLY A 152 -7.30 -13.32 2.17
N GLU A 153 -8.32 -12.47 2.06
CA GLU A 153 -9.69 -12.85 1.70
C GLU A 153 -9.97 -12.61 0.20
N VAL A 154 -10.65 -13.56 -0.45
CA VAL A 154 -11.03 -13.43 -1.86
C VAL A 154 -12.21 -12.47 -1.98
N VAL A 155 -12.05 -11.45 -2.82
CA VAL A 155 -13.11 -10.46 -3.12
C VAL A 155 -13.62 -10.70 -4.53
N GLU A 156 -14.94 -10.86 -4.66
CA GLU A 156 -15.61 -10.99 -5.95
C GLU A 156 -15.80 -9.61 -6.60
N THR A 157 -14.70 -9.03 -7.08
CA THR A 157 -14.72 -7.78 -7.83
C THR A 157 -13.76 -7.84 -9.03
N LYS A 158 -14.16 -7.16 -10.11
CA LYS A 158 -13.30 -6.94 -11.28
C LYS A 158 -12.56 -5.60 -11.21
N THR A 159 -13.00 -4.68 -10.37
CA THR A 159 -12.38 -3.35 -10.23
C THR A 159 -12.10 -3.07 -8.77
N LEU A 160 -10.87 -2.66 -8.49
CA LEU A 160 -10.40 -2.26 -7.16
C LEU A 160 -9.85 -0.83 -7.26
N LYS A 161 -10.21 0.03 -6.32
CA LYS A 161 -9.60 1.35 -6.13
C LYS A 161 -9.13 1.47 -4.68
N VAL A 162 -7.87 1.82 -4.51
CA VAL A 162 -7.22 1.93 -3.21
C VAL A 162 -6.55 3.30 -3.13
N THR A 163 -6.79 4.00 -2.02
CA THR A 163 -6.20 5.29 -1.71
C THR A 163 -5.80 5.29 -0.24
N THR A 164 -4.59 5.78 0.06
CA THR A 164 -4.18 6.00 1.45
C THR A 164 -4.96 7.15 2.06
N THR A 165 -5.52 6.93 3.25
CA THR A 165 -6.16 7.99 4.03
C THR A 165 -5.22 8.46 5.13
N ARG A 166 -5.31 9.75 5.50
CA ARG A 166 -4.59 10.31 6.66
C ARG A 166 -5.31 10.04 7.99
N ASN A 167 -6.39 9.25 7.96
CA ASN A 167 -7.12 8.89 9.16
C ASN A 167 -6.32 7.82 9.90
N ASN A 168 -5.59 8.25 10.92
CA ASN A 168 -4.77 7.37 11.72
C ASN A 168 -5.66 6.60 12.71
N MET A 169 -5.47 5.29 12.78
CA MET A 169 -6.04 4.45 13.84
C MET A 169 -5.01 4.29 14.95
N ALA A 170 -5.41 4.55 16.20
CA ALA A 170 -4.54 4.27 17.33
C ALA A 170 -4.42 2.75 17.54
N VAL A 171 -3.20 2.22 17.47
CA VAL A 171 -2.89 0.81 17.72
C VAL A 171 -2.00 0.72 18.95
N PHE A 172 -2.30 -0.22 19.84
CA PHE A 172 -1.44 -0.50 20.98
C PHE A 172 -0.28 -1.39 20.54
N SER A 173 0.94 -0.85 20.62
CA SER A 173 2.18 -1.62 20.46
C SER A 173 3.01 -1.54 21.74
N PRO A 174 3.70 -2.62 22.15
CA PRO A 174 4.67 -2.52 23.24
C PRO A 174 5.77 -1.51 22.87
N SER A 175 6.16 -0.67 23.83
CA SER A 175 7.33 0.17 23.69
C SER A 175 8.55 -0.73 23.49
N SER A 176 9.26 -0.53 22.38
CA SER A 176 10.61 -1.11 22.22
C SER A 176 11.54 -0.29 23.13
N ASP A 177 12.05 -0.93 24.19
CA ASP A 177 13.11 -0.38 25.03
C ASP A 177 14.45 -0.32 24.28
#